data_AF-A0A968XL89-F1
#
_entry.id   AF-A0A968XL89-F1
#
_cell.length_a   1.000
_cell.length_b   1.000
_cell.length_c   1.000
_cell.angle_alpha   90.00
_cell.angle_beta   90.00
_cell.angle_gamma   90.00
#
_symmetry.space_group_name_H-M   'P 1'
#
loop_
_entity.id
_entity.type
_entity.pdbx_description
1 polymer ?
#
loop_
_entity_poly.entity_id
_entity_poly.type
_entity_poly.pdbx_seq_one_letter_code
_entity_poly.pdbx_strand_id
1 'polypeptide(L)'
;MNNAFLKVLIVVVLLTSATLVGIAQDPPPELPAGLAALRGGASQDPQPYEKVITKDAKTKVGIFKVHQVKDKYYFEIPKSEMGKEFLWVTQIAKTTNGVGYGGQALGNRVVRWEQNENKIFLRNINYSVVADSTTPISEAVRASNNDTILMSFNIAAFGPNNESAVIDVSRLFTTDIQEFSARQRLGATTMDTNRSFIERISPYPTNIEAEATHTYTRIAPPAGLPTAPPSPFGGGGMNPGSATVVLNYSMVKLPENPMMPRLFDERVGYFSRSTIDYGREEQKAVQRTFITRWRLEKKDPNAALSEPIKPIVYYIDSATPTKWVPFMKRGVEKWQKAFEAAGFKNAIIAKMAPTKKEDPDFSPEDARYSVIRWLPSTIENASGPNVNDPRTGEILESDIQFYHNVMNLNKAWYFLQVAPLDKRAQKLPLPDDLMGTLIEYVCAHEVGHTLGFQHNMKASSTYPLEKVRDREWVKKMGHTPTLMDYSRFNYVAQPEDNIDPADLVPGIGPYDEWATMWGYKPIPNAKTPDEELPTLNSWALEQDKTPWLRFSTDGSAGSDPGELTEAVGDADAVKASTLGLMNLKRVAKTACSGNYNRKRNAIR
;
A
#
# COMPACT_ATOMS: atom_id res chain seq x y z
N MET A 1 -17.49 -41.48 -44.53
CA MET A 1 -18.62 -42.09 -45.26
C MET A 1 -18.72 -43.56 -44.89
N ASN A 2 -19.70 -43.92 -44.06
CA ASN A 2 -20.45 -45.17 -44.19
C ASN A 2 -21.68 -45.12 -43.26
N ASN A 3 -22.84 -45.02 -43.92
CA ASN A 3 -24.16 -45.54 -43.61
C ASN A 3 -24.93 -45.04 -42.37
N ALA A 4 -25.72 -43.99 -42.63
CA ALA A 4 -27.13 -43.89 -42.22
C ALA A 4 -27.95 -45.02 -42.92
N PHE A 5 -29.08 -45.55 -42.43
CA PHE A 5 -30.35 -44.93 -42.05
C PHE A 5 -31.31 -46.00 -41.47
N LEU A 6 -32.47 -45.54 -40.96
CA LEU A 6 -33.71 -46.24 -40.53
C LEU A 6 -33.77 -46.69 -39.05
N LYS A 7 -34.83 -46.47 -38.24
CA LYS A 7 -36.06 -45.66 -38.32
C LYS A 7 -36.81 -45.77 -36.97
N VAL A 8 -37.56 -44.72 -36.60
CA VAL A 8 -38.81 -44.71 -35.78
C VAL A 8 -38.71 -44.68 -34.24
N LEU A 9 -38.95 -43.46 -33.71
CA LEU A 9 -40.00 -43.05 -32.76
C LEU A 9 -40.34 -43.95 -31.55
N ILE A 10 -40.24 -43.40 -30.33
CA ILE A 10 -41.32 -43.34 -29.31
C ILE A 10 -40.87 -42.43 -28.15
N VAL A 11 -41.73 -41.46 -27.82
CA VAL A 11 -41.70 -40.58 -26.66
C VAL A 11 -42.32 -41.32 -25.47
N VAL A 12 -41.68 -41.31 -24.30
CA VAL A 12 -42.33 -41.63 -23.02
C VAL A 12 -41.98 -40.55 -21.99
N VAL A 13 -43.00 -39.75 -21.66
CA VAL A 13 -43.07 -38.83 -20.53
C VAL A 13 -43.42 -39.64 -19.29
N LEU A 14 -42.63 -39.52 -18.23
CA LEU A 14 -42.91 -40.12 -16.91
C LEU A 14 -43.52 -39.06 -15.99
N LEU A 15 -44.83 -39.19 -15.76
CA LEU A 15 -45.57 -38.57 -14.67
C LEU A 15 -45.25 -39.30 -13.35
N THR A 16 -44.80 -38.58 -12.33
CA THR A 16 -44.97 -39.00 -10.93
C THR A 16 -45.56 -37.86 -10.13
N SER A 17 -46.75 -38.14 -9.60
CA SER A 17 -47.56 -37.32 -8.71
C SER A 17 -47.02 -37.40 -7.29
N ALA A 18 -46.71 -36.26 -6.69
CA ALA A 18 -46.44 -36.14 -5.25
C ALA A 18 -47.60 -35.38 -4.59
N THR A 19 -48.22 -36.05 -3.62
CA THR A 19 -49.32 -35.57 -2.78
C THR A 19 -48.86 -34.50 -1.79
N LEU A 20 -49.58 -33.38 -1.77
CA LEU A 20 -49.46 -32.31 -0.77
C LEU A 20 -50.08 -32.76 0.55
N VAL A 21 -49.27 -32.84 1.61
CA VAL A 21 -49.75 -32.90 2.99
C VAL A 21 -49.56 -31.51 3.58
N GLY A 22 -50.68 -30.82 3.86
CA GLY A 22 -50.68 -29.55 4.57
C GLY A 22 -50.45 -29.77 6.06
N ILE A 23 -49.34 -29.27 6.57
CA ILE A 23 -49.10 -29.10 8.02
C ILE A 23 -49.22 -27.60 8.28
N ALA A 24 -50.23 -27.21 9.06
CA ALA A 24 -50.34 -25.85 9.57
C ALA A 24 -49.19 -25.59 10.55
N GLN A 25 -48.35 -24.59 10.27
CA GLN A 25 -47.35 -24.07 11.20
C GLN A 25 -47.98 -22.92 11.99
N ASP A 26 -47.93 -23.00 13.32
CA ASP A 26 -48.20 -21.87 14.20
C ASP A 26 -47.24 -20.71 13.89
N PRO A 27 -47.66 -19.43 14.07
CA PRO A 27 -46.78 -18.29 13.83
C PRO A 27 -45.56 -18.34 14.77
N PRO A 28 -44.36 -17.99 14.28
CA PRO A 28 -43.16 -18.01 15.11
C PRO A 28 -43.27 -16.98 16.25
N PRO A 29 -42.72 -17.27 17.44
CA PRO A 29 -42.74 -16.34 18.56
C PRO A 29 -41.97 -15.05 18.22
N GLU A 30 -42.47 -13.91 18.67
CA GLU A 30 -41.81 -12.61 18.53
C GLU A 30 -40.41 -12.64 19.16
N LEU A 31 -39.41 -12.25 18.37
CA LEU A 31 -38.02 -12.18 18.79
C LEU A 31 -37.79 -11.04 19.79
N PRO A 32 -36.86 -11.19 20.76
CA PRO A 32 -36.54 -10.13 21.73
C PRO A 32 -36.07 -8.83 21.06
N ALA A 33 -36.50 -7.69 21.62
CA ALA A 33 -36.29 -6.34 21.10
C ALA A 33 -34.83 -5.94 20.79
N GLY A 34 -33.83 -6.69 21.27
CA GLY A 34 -32.40 -6.42 21.01
C GLY A 34 -31.95 -6.69 19.57
N LEU A 35 -32.65 -7.55 18.81
CA LEU A 35 -32.33 -7.83 17.40
C LEU A 35 -32.88 -6.77 16.43
N ALA A 36 -33.76 -5.87 16.89
CA ALA A 36 -34.35 -4.83 16.05
C ALA A 36 -33.35 -3.73 15.65
N ALA A 37 -32.28 -3.53 16.42
CA ALA A 37 -31.26 -2.49 16.15
C ALA A 37 -30.38 -2.77 14.91
N LEU A 38 -30.36 -4.02 14.42
CA LEU A 38 -29.58 -4.44 13.24
C LEU A 38 -30.39 -4.40 11.94
N ARG A 39 -31.72 -4.20 11.98
CA ARG A 39 -32.51 -4.04 10.76
C ARG A 39 -32.41 -2.61 10.27
N GLY A 40 -31.88 -2.41 9.06
CA GLY A 40 -32.21 -1.23 8.27
C GLY A 40 -33.74 -1.13 8.22
N GLY A 41 -34.30 -0.10 8.85
CA GLY A 41 -35.75 0.04 9.00
C GLY A 41 -36.46 0.02 7.65
N ALA A 42 -37.78 -0.21 7.67
CA ALA A 42 -38.64 0.04 6.52
C ALA A 42 -38.32 1.42 5.91
N SER A 43 -38.47 1.56 4.59
CA SER A 43 -38.29 2.84 3.90
C SER A 43 -39.12 3.89 4.63
N GLN A 44 -38.45 4.85 5.27
CA GLN A 44 -39.09 5.99 5.92
C GLN A 44 -38.99 7.17 4.97
N ASP A 45 -40.08 7.92 4.84
CA ASP A 45 -40.06 9.13 4.04
C ASP A 45 -39.06 10.15 4.62
N PRO A 46 -38.22 10.75 3.77
CA PRO A 46 -37.27 11.77 4.18
C PRO A 46 -37.97 12.92 4.93
N GLN A 47 -37.38 13.31 6.06
CA GLN A 47 -37.88 14.40 6.88
C GLN A 47 -37.42 15.76 6.33
N PRO A 48 -38.06 16.87 6.74
CA PRO A 48 -37.54 18.21 6.48
C PRO A 48 -36.10 18.36 6.99
N TYR A 49 -35.23 18.96 6.18
CA TYR A 49 -33.79 19.09 6.45
C TYR A 49 -33.48 19.61 7.87
N GLU A 50 -34.13 20.70 8.29
CA GLU A 50 -33.90 21.34 9.59
C GLU A 50 -34.29 20.47 10.80
N LYS A 51 -35.14 19.44 10.60
CA LYS A 51 -35.46 18.46 11.65
C LYS A 51 -34.33 17.44 11.85
N VAL A 52 -33.57 17.16 10.80
CA VAL A 52 -32.45 16.19 10.84
C VAL A 52 -31.15 16.92 11.15
N ILE A 53 -30.82 17.93 10.35
CA ILE A 53 -29.66 18.80 10.52
C ILE A 53 -30.13 20.06 11.25
N THR A 54 -30.20 19.93 12.57
CA THR A 54 -30.63 21.02 13.46
C THR A 54 -29.60 22.15 13.53
N LYS A 55 -29.98 23.29 14.12
CA LYS A 55 -29.07 24.44 14.33
C LYS A 55 -27.84 24.11 15.20
N ASP A 56 -27.93 23.06 16.02
CA ASP A 56 -26.84 22.59 16.88
C ASP A 56 -25.85 21.67 16.13
N ALA A 57 -26.09 21.39 14.84
CA ALA A 57 -25.25 20.52 14.04
C ALA A 57 -23.84 21.11 13.85
N LYS A 58 -22.80 20.36 14.23
CA LYS A 58 -21.42 20.70 13.89
C LYS A 58 -21.13 20.18 12.49
N THR A 59 -20.96 21.10 11.54
CA THR A 59 -20.78 20.74 10.13
C THR A 59 -19.34 20.98 9.70
N LYS A 60 -18.73 19.97 9.09
CA LYS A 60 -17.47 20.09 8.35
C LYS A 60 -17.74 19.92 6.85
N VAL A 61 -17.00 20.65 6.02
CA VAL A 61 -17.18 20.65 4.57
C VAL A 61 -15.95 20.02 3.92
N GLY A 62 -16.18 19.08 3.01
CA GLY A 62 -15.19 18.55 2.08
C GLY A 62 -15.93 17.97 0.87
N ILE A 63 -15.46 16.83 0.35
CA ILE A 63 -16.11 16.15 -0.77
C ILE A 63 -17.59 15.84 -0.49
N PHE A 64 -17.89 15.42 0.74
CA PHE A 64 -19.23 15.45 1.34
C PHE A 64 -19.22 16.45 2.49
N LYS A 65 -20.38 17.00 2.84
CA LYS A 65 -20.50 17.60 4.18
C LYS A 65 -20.70 16.49 5.20
N VAL A 66 -20.08 16.67 6.35
CA VAL A 66 -20.23 15.78 7.49
C VAL A 66 -20.86 16.58 8.62
N HIS A 67 -22.05 16.18 9.03
CA HIS A 67 -22.78 16.79 10.14
C HIS A 67 -22.72 15.91 11.36
N GLN A 68 -22.37 16.47 12.50
CA GLN A 68 -22.52 15.82 13.80
C GLN A 68 -23.68 16.47 14.55
N VAL A 69 -24.69 15.66 14.88
CA VAL A 69 -25.84 16.08 15.69
C VAL A 69 -25.88 15.17 16.92
N LYS A 70 -25.53 15.73 18.09
CA LYS A 70 -25.29 14.96 19.31
C LYS A 70 -24.22 13.87 19.08
N ASP A 71 -24.60 12.61 19.24
CA ASP A 71 -23.78 11.41 19.07
C ASP A 71 -23.82 10.82 17.66
N LYS A 72 -24.67 11.37 16.77
CA LYS A 72 -24.85 10.87 15.41
C LYS A 72 -24.02 11.64 14.40
N TYR A 73 -23.54 10.90 13.40
CA TYR A 73 -22.84 11.43 12.24
C TYR A 73 -23.64 11.20 10.98
N TYR A 74 -23.74 12.25 10.17
CA TYR A 74 -24.45 12.22 8.89
C TYR A 74 -23.51 12.61 7.76
N PHE A 75 -23.60 11.88 6.64
CA PHE A 75 -23.06 12.33 5.37
C PHE A 75 -24.16 13.04 4.59
N GLU A 76 -23.89 14.26 4.13
CA GLU A 76 -24.66 14.94 3.10
C GLU A 76 -23.91 14.77 1.77
N ILE A 77 -24.37 13.81 0.98
CA ILE A 77 -23.74 13.40 -0.28
C ILE A 77 -24.30 14.27 -1.41
N PRO A 78 -23.48 15.09 -2.09
CA PRO A 78 -23.92 15.87 -3.24
C PRO A 78 -24.38 14.95 -4.39
N LYS A 79 -25.43 15.34 -5.12
CA LYS A 79 -25.85 14.63 -6.33
C LYS A 79 -24.73 14.45 -7.34
N SER A 80 -23.84 15.44 -7.44
CA SER A 80 -22.67 15.39 -8.33
C SER A 80 -21.66 14.31 -7.97
N GLU A 81 -21.68 13.79 -6.74
CA GLU A 81 -20.78 12.71 -6.28
C GLU A 81 -21.50 11.36 -6.15
N MET A 82 -22.83 11.33 -6.34
CA MET A 82 -23.60 10.09 -6.40
C MET A 82 -23.20 9.28 -7.63
N GLY A 83 -22.99 7.98 -7.46
CA GLY A 83 -22.53 7.09 -8.54
C GLY A 83 -21.04 7.20 -8.87
N LYS A 84 -20.29 8.13 -8.25
CA LYS A 84 -18.83 8.16 -8.38
C LYS A 84 -18.17 7.12 -7.49
N GLU A 85 -16.98 6.70 -7.91
CA GLU A 85 -16.22 5.65 -7.27
C GLU A 85 -15.15 6.22 -6.34
N PHE A 86 -15.00 5.55 -5.20
CA PHE A 86 -14.05 5.91 -4.17
C PHE A 86 -13.24 4.67 -3.79
N LEU A 87 -11.94 4.84 -3.56
CA LEU A 87 -11.12 3.81 -2.94
C LEU A 87 -11.28 3.91 -1.43
N TRP A 88 -11.83 2.85 -0.82
CA TRP A 88 -11.93 2.70 0.62
C TRP A 88 -10.74 1.92 1.15
N VAL A 89 -9.89 2.55 1.96
CA VAL A 89 -8.73 1.94 2.61
C VAL A 89 -9.01 1.82 4.11
N THR A 90 -8.69 0.67 4.69
CA THR A 90 -8.88 0.41 6.12
C THR A 90 -7.55 0.01 6.76
N GLN A 91 -7.22 0.63 7.89
CA GLN A 91 -6.00 0.35 8.63
C GLN A 91 -6.19 0.42 10.14
N ILE A 92 -5.33 -0.28 10.89
CA ILE A 92 -5.23 -0.14 12.34
C ILE A 92 -4.34 1.08 12.63
N ALA A 93 -4.94 2.18 13.06
CA ALA A 93 -4.21 3.40 13.42
C ALA A 93 -3.50 3.26 14.78
N LYS A 94 -4.18 2.65 15.76
CA LYS A 94 -3.65 2.39 17.11
C LYS A 94 -4.13 1.03 17.59
N THR A 95 -3.36 0.39 18.45
CA THR A 95 -3.69 -0.95 18.97
C THR A 95 -3.28 -1.12 20.42
N THR A 96 -3.90 -2.10 21.08
CA THR A 96 -3.51 -2.52 22.42
C THR A 96 -2.12 -3.16 22.38
N ASN A 97 -1.27 -2.87 23.37
CA ASN A 97 0.07 -3.44 23.47
C ASN A 97 0.04 -4.98 23.37
N GLY A 98 0.90 -5.53 22.51
CA GLY A 98 1.02 -6.98 22.30
C GLY A 98 0.03 -7.59 21.30
N VAL A 99 -0.88 -6.79 20.71
CA VAL A 99 -1.88 -7.25 19.73
C VAL A 99 -1.48 -6.93 18.28
N GLY A 100 -0.57 -5.98 18.07
CA GLY A 100 -0.09 -5.58 16.75
C GLY A 100 0.65 -4.25 16.80
N TYR A 101 0.65 -3.51 15.71
CA TYR A 101 1.18 -2.14 15.62
C TYR A 101 0.27 -1.21 14.81
N GLY A 102 0.41 0.09 15.04
CA GLY A 102 -0.30 1.13 14.27
C GLY A 102 0.32 1.32 12.89
N GLY A 103 -0.52 1.62 11.88
CA GLY A 103 -0.14 1.72 10.48
C GLY A 103 -0.34 0.42 9.68
N GLN A 104 -0.87 -0.63 10.31
CA GLN A 104 -1.11 -1.90 9.63
C GLN A 104 -2.35 -1.83 8.73
N ALA A 105 -2.18 -2.08 7.43
CA ALA A 105 -3.28 -2.21 6.47
C ALA A 105 -4.14 -3.46 6.75
N LEU A 106 -5.47 -3.29 6.68
CA LEU A 106 -6.47 -4.36 6.75
C LEU A 106 -7.06 -4.71 5.39
N GLY A 107 -7.00 -3.78 4.44
CA GLY A 107 -7.41 -3.99 3.06
C GLY A 107 -7.87 -2.70 2.41
N ASN A 108 -8.12 -2.77 1.11
CA ASN A 108 -8.78 -1.71 0.36
C ASN A 108 -9.78 -2.30 -0.63
N ARG A 109 -10.71 -1.47 -1.11
CA ARG A 109 -11.68 -1.81 -2.15
C ARG A 109 -12.29 -0.57 -2.77
N VAL A 110 -12.82 -0.71 -3.99
CA VAL A 110 -13.59 0.37 -4.60
C VAL A 110 -15.01 0.32 -4.08
N VAL A 111 -15.54 1.47 -3.68
CA VAL A 111 -16.92 1.64 -3.26
C VAL A 111 -17.63 2.69 -4.09
N ARG A 112 -18.94 2.52 -4.24
CA ARG A 112 -19.83 3.48 -4.91
C ARG A 112 -21.06 3.73 -4.05
N TRP A 113 -21.42 5.00 -3.91
CA TRP A 113 -22.69 5.39 -3.31
C TRP A 113 -23.76 5.42 -4.42
N GLU A 114 -24.83 4.67 -4.23
CA GLU A 114 -25.90 4.52 -5.23
C GLU A 114 -27.26 4.80 -4.58
N GLN A 115 -27.98 5.78 -5.11
CA GLN A 115 -29.33 6.07 -4.66
C GLN A 115 -30.34 5.17 -5.39
N ASN A 116 -31.27 4.60 -4.63
CA ASN A 116 -32.45 3.93 -5.14
C ASN A 116 -33.65 4.31 -4.25
N GLU A 117 -34.63 4.99 -4.84
CA GLU A 117 -35.76 5.60 -4.12
C GLU A 117 -35.28 6.44 -2.90
N ASN A 118 -35.81 6.16 -1.71
CA ASN A 118 -35.47 6.81 -0.45
C ASN A 118 -34.31 6.11 0.29
N LYS A 119 -33.47 5.35 -0.44
CA LYS A 119 -32.31 4.67 0.12
C LYS A 119 -31.05 5.01 -0.65
N ILE A 120 -29.93 4.96 0.07
CA ILE A 120 -28.59 4.96 -0.50
C ILE A 120 -27.92 3.65 -0.12
N PHE A 121 -27.31 3.00 -1.10
CA PHE A 121 -26.50 1.82 -0.93
C PHE A 121 -25.02 2.18 -1.03
N LEU A 122 -24.22 1.63 -0.12
CA LEU A 122 -22.77 1.56 -0.28
C LEU A 122 -22.46 0.23 -0.96
N ARG A 123 -21.99 0.27 -2.20
CA ARG A 123 -21.65 -0.92 -2.98
C ARG A 123 -20.16 -1.14 -3.03
N ASN A 124 -19.73 -2.40 -3.06
CA ASN A 124 -18.38 -2.83 -3.37
C ASN A 124 -18.27 -3.07 -4.88
N ILE A 125 -17.40 -2.33 -5.56
CA ILE A 125 -17.13 -2.44 -7.00
C ILE A 125 -15.86 -3.27 -7.21
N ASN A 126 -15.92 -4.24 -8.11
CA ASN A 126 -14.81 -5.13 -8.39
C ASN A 126 -14.33 -5.01 -9.84
N TYR A 127 -13.03 -4.76 -10.04
CA TYR A 127 -12.37 -4.69 -11.34
C TYR A 127 -11.56 -5.94 -11.69
N SER A 128 -11.73 -7.04 -10.96
CA SER A 128 -11.07 -8.31 -11.29
C SER A 128 -11.52 -8.88 -12.63
N VAL A 129 -12.68 -8.47 -13.12
CA VAL A 129 -13.23 -8.84 -14.44
C VAL A 129 -13.72 -7.58 -15.14
N VAL A 130 -13.29 -7.38 -16.39
CA VAL A 130 -13.65 -6.19 -17.19
C VAL A 130 -13.94 -6.58 -18.64
N ALA A 131 -14.59 -5.65 -19.35
CA ALA A 131 -14.68 -5.61 -20.81
C ALA A 131 -14.88 -4.16 -21.23
N ASP A 132 -14.46 -3.82 -22.45
CA ASP A 132 -14.73 -2.49 -23.01
C ASP A 132 -16.25 -2.27 -23.07
N SER A 133 -16.72 -1.21 -22.41
CA SER A 133 -18.13 -0.84 -22.31
C SER A 133 -18.84 -0.65 -23.67
N THR A 134 -18.09 -0.42 -24.74
CA THR A 134 -18.61 -0.26 -26.11
C THR A 134 -18.85 -1.59 -26.82
N THR A 135 -18.37 -2.70 -26.25
CA THR A 135 -18.51 -4.04 -26.84
C THR A 135 -19.74 -4.77 -26.29
N PRO A 136 -20.39 -5.65 -27.09
CA PRO A 136 -21.54 -6.44 -26.64
C PRO A 136 -21.23 -7.34 -25.42
N ILE A 137 -20.01 -7.90 -25.34
CA ILE A 137 -19.64 -8.79 -24.24
C ILE A 137 -19.63 -8.08 -22.87
N SER A 138 -19.52 -6.74 -22.85
CA SER A 138 -19.67 -5.96 -21.62
C SER A 138 -21.04 -6.12 -20.97
N GLU A 139 -22.10 -6.41 -21.74
CA GLU A 139 -23.43 -6.73 -21.21
C GLU A 139 -23.41 -8.07 -20.46
N ALA A 140 -22.76 -9.09 -21.02
CA ALA A 140 -22.61 -10.39 -20.37
C ALA A 140 -21.79 -10.29 -19.07
N VAL A 141 -20.72 -9.50 -19.08
CA VAL A 141 -19.92 -9.21 -17.88
C VAL A 141 -20.78 -8.52 -16.81
N ARG A 142 -21.54 -7.47 -17.17
CA ARG A 142 -22.44 -6.78 -16.23
C ARG A 142 -23.60 -7.66 -15.74
N ALA A 143 -24.15 -8.52 -16.60
CA ALA A 143 -25.24 -9.42 -16.22
C ALA A 143 -24.78 -10.56 -15.29
N SER A 144 -23.52 -10.96 -15.41
CA SER A 144 -22.93 -12.05 -14.60
C SER A 144 -22.32 -11.56 -13.29
N ASN A 145 -22.12 -10.25 -13.13
CA ASN A 145 -21.50 -9.65 -11.94
C ASN A 145 -22.45 -8.63 -11.33
N ASN A 146 -22.76 -8.79 -10.05
CA ASN A 146 -23.54 -7.81 -9.30
C ASN A 146 -22.70 -7.24 -8.16
N ASP A 147 -22.59 -5.92 -8.13
CA ASP A 147 -21.85 -5.20 -7.09
C ASP A 147 -22.47 -5.48 -5.71
N THR A 148 -21.67 -5.98 -4.78
CA THR A 148 -22.14 -6.37 -3.45
C THR A 148 -22.58 -5.14 -2.65
N ILE A 149 -23.78 -5.17 -2.07
CA ILE A 149 -24.25 -4.12 -1.16
C ILE A 149 -23.59 -4.35 0.20
N LEU A 150 -22.67 -3.47 0.60
CA LEU A 150 -22.02 -3.50 1.91
C LEU A 150 -22.94 -2.98 3.00
N MET A 151 -23.69 -1.93 2.70
CA MET A 151 -24.63 -1.32 3.65
C MET A 151 -25.74 -0.55 2.93
N SER A 152 -26.90 -0.45 3.58
CA SER A 152 -28.04 0.35 3.14
C SER A 152 -28.38 1.42 4.18
N PHE A 153 -28.67 2.62 3.69
CA PHE A 153 -29.01 3.80 4.47
C PHE A 153 -30.35 4.35 4.01
N ASN A 154 -31.25 4.65 4.93
CA ASN A 154 -32.44 5.45 4.61
C ASN A 154 -32.00 6.91 4.46
N ILE A 155 -32.53 7.60 3.45
CA ILE A 155 -32.35 9.05 3.31
C ILE A 155 -33.12 9.72 4.43
N ALA A 156 -32.40 10.31 5.37
CA ALA A 156 -32.98 11.00 6.52
C ALA A 156 -33.63 12.32 6.10
N ALA A 157 -33.00 13.04 5.18
CA ALA A 157 -33.51 14.27 4.56
C ALA A 157 -32.83 14.51 3.21
N PHE A 158 -33.45 15.33 2.36
CA PHE A 158 -32.76 15.95 1.23
C PHE A 158 -32.21 17.31 1.63
N GLY A 159 -31.03 17.66 1.10
CA GLY A 159 -30.46 18.99 1.27
C GLY A 159 -31.24 20.08 0.54
N PRO A 160 -30.86 21.35 0.71
CA PRO A 160 -31.49 22.47 0.01
C PRO A 160 -31.59 22.22 -1.50
N ASN A 161 -32.75 22.56 -2.06
CA ASN A 161 -33.09 22.34 -3.48
C ASN A 161 -32.99 20.88 -3.96
N ASN A 162 -32.98 19.91 -3.04
CA ASN A 162 -32.79 18.49 -3.36
C ASN A 162 -31.44 18.22 -4.05
N GLU A 163 -30.39 19.01 -3.80
CA GLU A 163 -29.07 18.86 -4.44
C GLU A 163 -28.14 17.87 -3.72
N SER A 164 -28.56 17.34 -2.58
CA SER A 164 -27.83 16.36 -1.80
C SER A 164 -28.77 15.47 -1.00
N ALA A 165 -28.27 14.32 -0.58
CA ALA A 165 -28.98 13.37 0.27
C ALA A 165 -28.26 13.20 1.61
N VAL A 166 -28.99 13.28 2.71
CA VAL A 166 -28.47 13.16 4.08
C VAL A 166 -28.74 11.76 4.62
N ILE A 167 -27.69 11.05 5.02
CA ILE A 167 -27.77 9.69 5.59
C ILE A 167 -27.07 9.60 6.94
N ASP A 168 -27.67 8.88 7.90
CA ASP A 168 -27.03 8.56 9.19
C ASP A 168 -26.00 7.45 8.99
N VAL A 169 -24.72 7.80 9.06
CA VAL A 169 -23.59 6.87 8.84
C VAL A 169 -23.03 6.32 10.14
N SER A 170 -23.63 6.59 11.30
CA SER A 170 -23.06 6.20 12.59
C SER A 170 -22.79 4.69 12.65
N ARG A 171 -23.74 3.88 12.17
CA ARG A 171 -23.61 2.41 12.12
C ARG A 171 -22.53 1.89 11.18
N LEU A 172 -22.11 2.66 10.18
CA LEU A 172 -21.02 2.29 9.27
C LEU A 172 -19.69 2.11 10.02
N PHE A 173 -19.54 2.83 11.14
CA PHE A 173 -18.30 2.89 11.92
C PHE A 173 -18.46 2.38 13.36
N THR A 174 -19.63 1.87 13.74
CA THR A 174 -19.87 1.31 15.10
C THR A 174 -20.38 -0.13 15.08
N THR A 175 -20.46 -0.75 13.89
CA THR A 175 -20.87 -2.15 13.72
C THR A 175 -19.80 -2.94 12.99
N ASP A 176 -19.84 -4.27 13.14
CA ASP A 176 -18.85 -5.16 12.54
C ASP A 176 -19.19 -5.49 11.08
N ILE A 177 -18.87 -4.58 10.18
CA ILE A 177 -18.95 -4.85 8.74
C ILE A 177 -17.76 -5.71 8.36
N GLN A 178 -18.03 -6.96 7.98
CA GLN A 178 -17.02 -8.01 7.77
C GLN A 178 -15.87 -7.52 6.89
N GLU A 179 -16.21 -6.83 5.80
CA GLU A 179 -15.27 -6.37 4.82
C GLU A 179 -14.35 -5.26 5.40
N PHE A 180 -14.81 -4.46 6.36
CA PHE A 180 -14.05 -3.35 6.99
C PHE A 180 -13.49 -3.69 8.37
N SER A 181 -13.59 -4.96 8.78
CA SER A 181 -13.34 -5.38 10.16
C SER A 181 -11.89 -5.79 10.42
N ALA A 182 -11.37 -5.45 11.60
CA ALA A 182 -10.12 -6.00 12.12
C ALA A 182 -10.28 -7.41 12.71
N ARG A 183 -11.50 -7.94 12.82
CA ARG A 183 -11.82 -9.18 13.54
C ARG A 183 -10.96 -10.37 13.11
N GLN A 184 -10.85 -10.59 11.79
CA GLN A 184 -10.04 -11.68 11.24
C GLN A 184 -8.55 -11.49 11.57
N ARG A 185 -8.04 -10.27 11.38
CA ARG A 185 -6.64 -9.93 11.66
C ARG A 185 -6.28 -10.16 13.13
N LEU A 186 -7.19 -9.84 14.04
CA LEU A 186 -7.00 -10.02 15.48
C LEU A 186 -7.22 -11.47 15.93
N GLY A 187 -7.78 -12.35 15.09
CA GLY A 187 -8.24 -13.67 15.52
C GLY A 187 -9.38 -13.59 16.54
N ALA A 188 -10.19 -12.54 16.47
CA ALA A 188 -11.29 -12.29 17.39
C ALA A 188 -12.57 -13.03 16.97
N THR A 189 -13.43 -13.29 17.94
CA THR A 189 -14.72 -13.96 17.75
C THR A 189 -15.81 -12.98 17.34
N THR A 190 -15.94 -11.85 18.05
CA THR A 190 -16.98 -10.84 17.80
C THR A 190 -16.52 -9.44 18.20
N MET A 191 -17.16 -8.42 17.65
CA MET A 191 -17.05 -7.02 18.10
C MET A 191 -18.03 -6.75 19.23
N ASP A 192 -17.62 -5.93 20.18
CA ASP A 192 -18.45 -5.38 21.25
C ASP A 192 -18.87 -3.95 20.87
N THR A 193 -20.09 -3.82 20.35
CA THR A 193 -20.61 -2.54 19.85
C THR A 193 -20.84 -1.52 20.96
N ASN A 194 -21.02 -1.94 22.22
CA ASN A 194 -21.22 -1.02 23.36
C ASN A 194 -19.90 -0.39 23.85
N ARG A 195 -18.77 -1.03 23.54
CA ARG A 195 -17.41 -0.50 23.80
C ARG A 195 -16.74 -0.01 22.51
N SER A 196 -17.54 0.38 21.52
CA SER A 196 -17.06 0.87 20.24
C SER A 196 -17.78 2.18 19.86
N PHE A 197 -17.02 3.16 19.39
CA PHE A 197 -17.55 4.50 19.12
C PHE A 197 -16.71 5.24 18.07
N ILE A 198 -17.33 6.23 17.43
CA ILE A 198 -16.67 7.11 16.46
C ILE A 198 -15.87 8.16 17.23
N GLU A 199 -14.56 8.22 16.98
CA GLU A 199 -13.69 9.26 17.52
C GLU A 199 -13.93 10.57 16.76
N ARG A 200 -13.96 10.48 15.43
CA ARG A 200 -14.16 11.62 14.53
C ARG A 200 -14.46 11.18 13.11
N ILE A 201 -15.01 12.11 12.35
CA ILE A 201 -14.97 12.09 10.89
C ILE A 201 -14.51 13.47 10.39
N SER A 202 -13.59 13.46 9.42
CA SER A 202 -12.94 14.64 8.85
C SER A 202 -13.02 14.56 7.32
N PRO A 203 -13.90 15.36 6.69
CA PRO A 203 -13.94 15.46 5.24
C PRO A 203 -12.87 16.44 4.72
N TYR A 204 -12.26 16.09 3.59
CA TYR A 204 -11.30 16.90 2.83
C TYR A 204 -11.81 17.04 1.38
N PRO A 205 -11.18 17.87 0.53
CA PRO A 205 -11.67 18.10 -0.84
C PRO A 205 -11.77 16.85 -1.72
N THR A 206 -10.92 15.84 -1.49
CA THR A 206 -10.86 14.63 -2.32
C THR A 206 -11.02 13.32 -1.54
N ASN A 207 -11.11 13.37 -0.21
CA ASN A 207 -11.29 12.18 0.62
C ASN A 207 -12.07 12.47 1.91
N ILE A 208 -12.50 11.42 2.60
CA ILE A 208 -13.05 11.49 3.96
C ILE A 208 -12.29 10.51 4.83
N GLU A 209 -11.86 10.98 6.01
CA GLU A 209 -11.17 10.18 7.02
C GLU A 209 -12.06 10.00 8.24
N ALA A 210 -12.38 8.76 8.58
CA ALA A 210 -13.09 8.41 9.80
C ALA A 210 -12.17 7.59 10.73
N GLU A 211 -12.17 7.94 12.02
CA GLU A 211 -11.56 7.12 13.06
C GLU A 211 -12.63 6.57 13.99
N ALA A 212 -12.55 5.28 14.27
CA ALA A 212 -13.43 4.61 15.20
C ALA A 212 -12.65 3.69 16.13
N THR A 213 -12.98 3.75 17.42
CA THR A 213 -12.47 2.83 18.43
C THR A 213 -13.35 1.60 18.44
N HIS A 214 -12.76 0.44 18.16
CA HIS A 214 -13.43 -0.86 18.12
C HIS A 214 -12.87 -1.79 19.20
N THR A 215 -13.76 -2.35 20.00
CA THR A 215 -13.40 -3.39 20.97
C THR A 215 -13.83 -4.76 20.44
N TYR A 216 -12.88 -5.69 20.36
CA TYR A 216 -13.12 -7.06 19.95
C TYR A 216 -12.95 -8.01 21.12
N THR A 217 -13.64 -9.15 21.08
CA THR A 217 -13.52 -10.22 22.07
C THR A 217 -13.11 -11.53 21.42
N ARG A 218 -12.26 -12.31 22.12
CA ARG A 218 -11.83 -13.64 21.69
C ARG A 218 -12.13 -14.63 22.81
N ILE A 219 -12.84 -15.70 22.46
CA ILE A 219 -13.11 -16.82 23.37
C ILE A 219 -11.88 -17.73 23.41
N ALA A 220 -11.49 -18.19 24.60
CA ALA A 220 -10.42 -19.16 24.74
C ALA A 220 -10.81 -20.47 24.03
N PRO A 221 -9.92 -21.08 23.23
CA PRO A 221 -10.20 -22.40 22.68
C PRO A 221 -10.35 -23.43 23.81
N PRO A 222 -11.13 -24.50 23.61
CA PRO A 222 -11.23 -25.60 24.57
C PRO A 222 -9.85 -26.14 24.97
N ALA A 223 -9.71 -26.51 26.25
CA ALA A 223 -8.46 -27.07 26.77
C ALA A 223 -8.06 -28.33 25.99
N GLY A 224 -6.79 -28.42 25.57
CA GLY A 224 -6.22 -29.58 24.88
C GLY A 224 -6.05 -29.46 23.36
N LEU A 225 -6.52 -28.36 22.74
CA LEU A 225 -6.23 -28.07 21.33
C LEU A 225 -4.87 -27.37 21.16
N PRO A 226 -4.02 -27.79 20.20
CA PRO A 226 -2.75 -27.12 19.96
C PRO A 226 -2.98 -25.68 19.49
N THR A 227 -2.39 -24.72 20.19
CA THR A 227 -2.29 -23.33 19.73
C THR A 227 -1.20 -23.23 18.67
N ALA A 228 -1.51 -22.69 17.50
CA ALA A 228 -0.49 -22.42 16.49
C ALA A 228 0.64 -21.56 17.10
N PRO A 229 1.92 -21.91 16.89
CA PRO A 229 3.02 -21.10 17.38
C PRO A 229 2.93 -19.68 16.80
N PRO A 230 3.28 -18.64 17.57
CA PRO A 230 3.29 -17.27 17.06
C PRO A 230 4.24 -17.19 15.86
N SER A 231 3.74 -16.68 14.74
CA SER A 231 4.59 -16.41 13.57
C SER A 231 5.51 -15.23 13.91
N PRO A 232 6.83 -15.34 13.74
CA PRO A 232 7.75 -14.23 13.98
C PRO A 232 7.53 -13.04 13.01
N PHE A 233 6.79 -13.25 11.91
CA PHE A 233 6.48 -12.23 10.90
C PHE A 233 4.98 -11.90 10.81
N GLY A 234 4.11 -12.71 11.41
CA GLY A 234 2.68 -12.45 11.50
C GLY A 234 2.35 -11.88 12.86
N GLY A 235 2.10 -10.57 12.96
CA GLY A 235 1.80 -9.92 14.24
C GLY A 235 0.75 -10.72 15.02
N GLY A 236 1.07 -11.12 16.25
CA GLY A 236 0.23 -12.03 17.03
C GLY A 236 -1.22 -11.58 17.09
N GLY A 237 -2.17 -12.50 16.93
CA GLY A 237 -3.59 -12.22 17.22
C GLY A 237 -3.78 -11.92 18.71
N MET A 238 -4.93 -11.34 19.07
CA MET A 238 -5.22 -11.01 20.47
C MET A 238 -5.27 -12.28 21.34
N ASN A 239 -4.84 -12.18 22.60
CA ASN A 239 -5.08 -13.25 23.58
C ASN A 239 -6.59 -13.39 23.86
N PRO A 240 -7.05 -14.53 24.42
CA PRO A 240 -8.42 -14.63 24.94
C PRO A 240 -8.74 -13.46 25.88
N GLY A 241 -9.94 -12.89 25.75
CA GLY A 241 -10.32 -11.66 26.45
C GLY A 241 -10.80 -10.57 25.50
N SER A 242 -10.44 -9.30 25.77
CA SER A 242 -10.77 -8.14 24.93
C SER A 242 -9.53 -7.45 24.40
N ALA A 243 -9.61 -6.91 23.19
CA ALA A 243 -8.60 -6.00 22.63
C ALA A 243 -9.31 -4.81 22.00
N THR A 244 -8.83 -3.61 22.28
CA THR A 244 -9.36 -2.37 21.72
C THR A 244 -8.36 -1.80 20.73
N VAL A 245 -8.83 -1.50 19.52
CA VAL A 245 -8.03 -0.94 18.43
C VAL A 245 -8.73 0.29 17.86
N VAL A 246 -7.97 1.26 17.38
CA VAL A 246 -8.50 2.39 16.61
C VAL A 246 -8.32 2.06 15.14
N LEU A 247 -9.43 2.02 14.41
CA LEU A 247 -9.43 1.86 12.96
C LEU A 247 -9.53 3.22 12.31
N ASN A 248 -8.72 3.42 11.26
CA ASN A 248 -8.86 4.55 10.35
C ASN A 248 -9.40 4.03 9.02
N TYR A 249 -10.41 4.73 8.53
CA TYR A 249 -11.10 4.49 7.28
C TYR A 249 -10.90 5.71 6.39
N SER A 250 -10.17 5.51 5.29
CA SER A 250 -9.96 6.51 4.27
C SER A 250 -10.85 6.21 3.07
N MET A 251 -11.64 7.18 2.62
CA MET A 251 -12.43 7.07 1.41
C MET A 251 -11.97 8.14 0.42
N VAL A 252 -11.10 7.75 -0.52
CA VAL A 252 -10.46 8.64 -1.49
C VAL A 252 -11.18 8.59 -2.82
N LYS A 253 -11.55 9.74 -3.40
CA LYS A 253 -12.19 9.79 -4.72
C LYS A 253 -11.24 9.27 -5.80
N LEU A 254 -11.70 8.33 -6.63
CA LEU A 254 -10.91 7.89 -7.78
C LEU A 254 -10.88 8.96 -8.88
N PRO A 255 -9.80 9.06 -9.66
CA PRO A 255 -9.71 9.99 -10.79
C PRO A 255 -10.86 9.81 -11.78
N GLU A 256 -11.50 10.90 -12.20
CA GLU A 256 -12.58 10.83 -13.20
C GLU A 256 -12.05 10.45 -14.59
N ASN A 257 -10.82 10.88 -14.90
CA ASN A 257 -10.09 10.49 -16.11
C ASN A 257 -8.99 9.51 -15.72
N PRO A 258 -9.16 8.18 -15.92
CA PRO A 258 -8.15 7.21 -15.55
C PRO A 258 -6.83 7.43 -16.30
N MET A 259 -5.69 7.23 -15.63
CA MET A 259 -4.37 7.24 -16.26
C MET A 259 -4.26 6.13 -17.32
N MET A 260 -3.56 6.35 -18.44
CA MET A 260 -3.19 5.25 -19.34
C MET A 260 -2.31 4.24 -18.58
N PRO A 261 -2.80 3.00 -18.35
CA PRO A 261 -2.02 2.01 -17.63
C PRO A 261 -0.85 1.53 -18.49
N ARG A 262 0.23 1.07 -17.85
CA ARG A 262 1.37 0.47 -18.53
C ARG A 262 1.39 -1.03 -18.25
N LEU A 263 1.49 -1.83 -19.31
CA LEU A 263 1.52 -3.29 -19.20
C LEU A 263 2.73 -3.73 -18.36
N PHE A 264 2.48 -4.69 -17.48
CA PHE A 264 3.50 -5.32 -16.67
C PHE A 264 4.39 -6.22 -17.52
N ASP A 265 5.68 -6.22 -17.20
CA ASP A 265 6.69 -7.10 -17.76
C ASP A 265 7.48 -7.69 -16.59
N GLU A 266 7.49 -9.02 -16.48
CA GLU A 266 8.13 -9.74 -15.37
C GLU A 266 9.63 -9.48 -15.26
N ARG A 267 10.25 -8.96 -16.33
CA ARG A 267 11.67 -8.64 -16.35
C ARG A 267 12.00 -7.30 -15.69
N VAL A 268 10.98 -6.50 -15.33
CA VAL A 268 11.14 -5.18 -14.74
C VAL A 268 10.38 -5.12 -13.41
N GLY A 269 11.10 -4.86 -12.32
CA GLY A 269 10.63 -5.04 -10.95
C GLY A 269 9.61 -4.01 -10.45
N TYR A 270 8.39 -4.06 -10.98
CA TYR A 270 7.28 -3.22 -10.56
C TYR A 270 6.20 -4.02 -9.83
N PHE A 271 5.66 -3.43 -8.76
CA PHE A 271 4.37 -3.85 -8.21
C PHE A 271 3.30 -3.76 -9.29
N SER A 272 2.31 -4.64 -9.23
CA SER A 272 1.34 -4.78 -10.30
C SER A 272 -0.06 -5.16 -9.82
N ARG A 273 -1.02 -5.01 -10.72
CA ARG A 273 -2.43 -5.39 -10.57
C ARG A 273 -2.87 -6.18 -11.78
N SER A 274 -3.67 -7.22 -11.58
CA SER A 274 -4.22 -8.05 -12.66
C SER A 274 -5.74 -7.94 -12.73
N THR A 275 -6.24 -8.02 -13.96
CA THR A 275 -7.67 -8.10 -14.28
C THR A 275 -7.88 -9.16 -15.38
N ILE A 276 -9.06 -9.76 -15.43
CA ILE A 276 -9.48 -10.63 -16.54
C ILE A 276 -10.30 -9.77 -17.51
N ASP A 277 -9.78 -9.58 -18.72
CA ASP A 277 -10.40 -8.82 -19.79
C ASP A 277 -11.11 -9.77 -20.78
N TYR A 278 -12.44 -9.66 -20.83
CA TYR A 278 -13.29 -10.40 -21.77
C TYR A 278 -13.52 -9.65 -23.08
N GLY A 279 -13.14 -8.36 -23.17
CA GLY A 279 -13.30 -7.54 -24.39
C GLY A 279 -12.27 -7.83 -25.48
N ARG A 280 -11.43 -8.86 -25.29
CA ARG A 280 -10.30 -9.20 -26.14
C ARG A 280 -10.69 -10.23 -27.21
N GLU A 281 -10.04 -10.17 -28.37
CA GLU A 281 -10.37 -11.02 -29.53
C GLU A 281 -9.86 -12.46 -29.38
N GLU A 282 -8.90 -12.67 -28.48
CA GLU A 282 -8.34 -13.97 -28.16
C GLU A 282 -9.44 -14.96 -27.77
N GLN A 283 -9.32 -16.22 -28.21
CA GLN A 283 -10.28 -17.29 -27.92
C GLN A 283 -10.19 -17.82 -26.47
N LYS A 284 -10.02 -16.92 -25.50
CA LYS A 284 -9.96 -17.19 -24.06
C LYS A 284 -10.16 -15.88 -23.29
N ALA A 285 -10.54 -16.00 -22.02
CA ALA A 285 -10.45 -14.87 -21.09
C ALA A 285 -8.97 -14.46 -20.92
N VAL A 286 -8.66 -13.18 -21.14
CA VAL A 286 -7.27 -12.70 -21.14
C VAL A 286 -6.96 -12.05 -19.81
N GLN A 287 -6.00 -12.61 -19.06
CA GLN A 287 -5.46 -11.91 -17.90
C GLN A 287 -4.53 -10.79 -18.37
N ARG A 288 -4.86 -9.56 -17.98
CA ARG A 288 -4.03 -8.37 -18.19
C ARG A 288 -3.44 -7.92 -16.87
N THR A 289 -2.15 -7.59 -16.87
CA THR A 289 -1.45 -7.11 -15.69
C THR A 289 -0.83 -5.75 -15.99
N PHE A 290 -0.99 -4.80 -15.07
CA PHE A 290 -0.49 -3.42 -15.19
C PHE A 290 0.41 -3.08 -14.01
N ILE A 291 1.47 -2.29 -14.25
CA ILE A 291 2.34 -1.79 -13.18
C ILE A 291 1.63 -0.71 -12.37
N THR A 292 2.00 -0.56 -11.10
CA THR A 292 1.62 0.59 -10.30
C THR A 292 2.65 1.71 -10.43
N ARG A 293 2.23 2.93 -10.78
CA ARG A 293 3.13 4.09 -10.93
C ARG A 293 2.40 5.41 -10.73
N TRP A 294 3.13 6.48 -10.44
CA TRP A 294 2.58 7.83 -10.44
C TRP A 294 2.25 8.31 -11.85
N ARG A 295 1.17 9.11 -11.99
CA ARG A 295 0.89 9.83 -13.24
C ARG A 295 1.90 10.97 -13.41
N LEU A 296 2.82 10.82 -14.38
CA LEU A 296 3.73 11.87 -14.80
C LEU A 296 3.55 12.18 -16.30
N GLU A 297 3.17 13.42 -16.57
CA GLU A 297 2.98 13.96 -17.91
C GLU A 297 3.90 15.17 -18.07
N LYS A 298 4.61 15.28 -19.19
CA LYS A 298 5.51 16.42 -19.42
C LYS A 298 4.71 17.69 -19.66
N LYS A 299 5.13 18.81 -19.05
CA LYS A 299 4.65 20.15 -19.41
C LYS A 299 4.95 20.49 -20.88
N ASP A 300 6.15 20.15 -21.35
CA ASP A 300 6.52 20.19 -22.76
C ASP A 300 6.70 18.74 -23.27
N PRO A 301 5.70 18.19 -24.00
CA PRO A 301 5.75 16.83 -24.53
C PRO A 301 6.92 16.56 -25.49
N ASN A 302 7.46 17.60 -26.13
CA ASN A 302 8.49 17.46 -27.16
C ASN A 302 9.92 17.62 -26.61
N ALA A 303 10.07 18.18 -25.41
CA ALA A 303 11.37 18.33 -24.77
C ALA A 303 11.94 16.98 -24.32
N ALA A 304 13.25 16.77 -24.50
CA ALA A 304 13.95 15.59 -23.97
C ALA A 304 13.81 15.51 -22.44
N LEU A 305 13.97 16.66 -21.76
CA LEU A 305 13.83 16.84 -20.32
C LEU A 305 12.82 17.95 -20.03
N SER A 306 11.69 17.61 -19.38
CA SER A 306 10.64 18.58 -19.01
C SER A 306 10.28 18.44 -17.53
N GLU A 307 9.79 19.51 -16.92
CA GLU A 307 9.06 19.34 -15.66
C GLU A 307 7.76 18.58 -15.90
N PRO A 308 7.28 17.78 -14.92
CA PRO A 308 5.95 17.21 -15.02
C PRO A 308 4.87 18.26 -14.76
N ILE A 309 3.67 18.04 -15.29
CA ILE A 309 2.47 18.85 -15.00
C ILE A 309 2.20 18.83 -13.49
N LYS A 310 2.22 17.63 -12.89
CA LYS A 310 2.10 17.42 -11.45
C LYS A 310 3.36 16.68 -10.95
N PRO A 311 4.26 17.32 -10.18
CA PRO A 311 5.37 16.62 -9.55
C PRO A 311 4.88 15.75 -8.39
N ILE A 312 5.67 14.72 -8.07
CA ILE A 312 5.50 13.90 -6.88
C ILE A 312 6.08 14.68 -5.71
N VAL A 313 5.28 14.94 -4.68
CA VAL A 313 5.69 15.74 -3.53
C VAL A 313 5.51 14.95 -2.25
N TYR A 314 6.60 14.74 -1.52
CA TYR A 314 6.59 14.18 -0.18
C TYR A 314 6.74 15.28 0.86
N TYR A 315 5.83 15.31 1.83
CA TYR A 315 5.92 16.18 2.99
C TYR A 315 6.58 15.42 4.14
N ILE A 316 7.62 15.99 4.72
CA ILE A 316 8.24 15.48 5.94
C ILE A 316 7.39 15.93 7.12
N ASP A 317 6.91 14.98 7.91
CA ASP A 317 6.12 15.24 9.11
C ASP A 317 6.88 16.19 10.05
N SER A 318 6.16 17.20 10.54
CA SER A 318 6.63 18.15 11.55
C SER A 318 7.15 17.49 12.84
N ALA A 319 6.69 16.27 13.16
CA ALA A 319 7.16 15.51 14.31
C ALA A 319 8.52 14.81 14.09
N THR A 320 9.05 14.85 12.86
CA THR A 320 10.37 14.30 12.53
C THR A 320 11.45 15.06 13.32
N PRO A 321 12.38 14.38 14.02
CA PRO A 321 13.48 15.04 14.70
C PRO A 321 14.26 15.94 13.73
N THR A 322 14.37 17.23 14.07
CA THR A 322 14.83 18.28 13.14
C THR A 322 16.20 18.01 12.54
N LYS A 323 17.10 17.35 13.29
CA LYS A 323 18.42 16.96 12.79
C LYS A 323 18.40 15.93 11.66
N TRP A 324 17.33 15.15 11.52
CA TRP A 324 17.16 14.12 10.49
C TRP A 324 16.45 14.63 9.25
N VAL A 325 15.69 15.73 9.36
CA VAL A 325 14.95 16.33 8.24
C VAL A 325 15.82 16.55 6.99
N PRO A 326 17.04 17.12 7.06
CA PRO A 326 17.86 17.32 5.86
C PRO A 326 18.20 16.01 5.14
N PHE A 327 18.40 14.92 5.89
CA PHE A 327 18.73 13.60 5.36
C PHE A 327 17.51 12.95 4.69
N MET A 328 16.33 13.07 5.30
CA MET A 328 15.09 12.55 4.71
C MET A 328 14.72 13.28 3.41
N LYS A 329 14.89 14.61 3.38
CA LYS A 329 14.70 15.39 2.14
C LYS A 329 15.62 14.92 1.01
N ARG A 330 16.91 14.73 1.32
CA ARG A 330 17.85 14.18 0.34
C ARG A 330 17.51 12.76 -0.09
N GLY A 331 17.00 11.92 0.81
CA GLY A 331 16.58 10.56 0.49
C GLY A 331 15.49 10.53 -0.59
N VAL A 332 14.48 11.39 -0.45
CA VAL A 332 13.44 11.61 -1.47
C VAL A 332 14.05 12.14 -2.77
N GLU A 333 14.84 13.21 -2.69
CA GLU A 333 15.37 13.92 -3.86
C GLU A 333 16.49 13.14 -4.58
N LYS A 334 17.02 12.06 -3.97
CA LYS A 334 18.01 11.16 -4.59
C LYS A 334 17.48 10.54 -5.89
N TRP A 335 16.17 10.29 -5.95
CA TRP A 335 15.48 9.72 -7.12
C TRP A 335 15.37 10.69 -8.31
N GLN A 336 15.70 11.98 -8.14
CA GLN A 336 15.67 12.95 -9.24
C GLN A 336 16.50 12.49 -10.43
N LYS A 337 17.68 11.94 -10.19
CA LYS A 337 18.57 11.41 -11.25
C LYS A 337 17.89 10.32 -12.08
N ALA A 338 17.13 9.42 -11.43
CA ALA A 338 16.41 8.37 -12.13
C ALA A 338 15.25 8.92 -12.97
N PHE A 339 14.56 9.95 -12.47
CA PHE A 339 13.53 10.64 -13.24
C PHE A 339 14.08 11.46 -14.41
N GLU A 340 15.29 12.01 -14.29
CA GLU A 340 15.98 12.67 -15.41
C GLU A 340 16.22 11.68 -16.55
N ALA A 341 16.59 10.43 -16.25
CA ALA A 341 16.70 9.35 -17.24
C ALA A 341 15.35 9.00 -17.91
N ALA A 342 14.23 9.17 -17.20
CA ALA A 342 12.88 9.07 -17.73
C ALA A 342 12.42 10.33 -18.52
N GLY A 343 13.25 11.39 -18.55
CA GLY A 343 12.96 12.63 -19.24
C GLY A 343 12.23 13.68 -18.40
N PHE A 344 12.26 13.55 -17.07
CA PHE A 344 11.69 14.52 -16.14
C PHE A 344 12.72 15.21 -15.26
N LYS A 345 12.67 16.54 -15.18
CA LYS A 345 13.40 17.31 -14.14
C LYS A 345 12.40 17.78 -13.09
N ASN A 346 12.85 17.99 -11.84
CA ASN A 346 11.96 18.42 -10.76
C ASN A 346 10.74 17.49 -10.58
N ALA A 347 10.93 16.19 -10.82
CA ALA A 347 9.85 15.21 -10.84
C ALA A 347 9.40 14.81 -9.44
N ILE A 348 10.35 14.71 -8.51
CA ILE A 348 10.15 14.31 -7.13
C ILE A 348 10.78 15.35 -6.18
N ILE A 349 9.99 15.81 -5.21
CA ILE A 349 10.34 16.96 -4.35
C ILE A 349 10.03 16.64 -2.90
N ALA A 350 10.94 17.00 -1.99
CA ALA A 350 10.69 16.95 -0.56
C ALA A 350 10.38 18.34 0.02
N LYS A 351 9.29 18.44 0.79
CA LYS A 351 8.91 19.67 1.51
C LYS A 351 8.75 19.36 2.99
N MET A 352 8.87 20.37 3.84
CA MET A 352 8.34 20.24 5.19
C MET A 352 6.82 20.31 5.14
N ALA A 353 6.14 19.52 5.96
CA ALA A 353 4.73 19.76 6.27
C ALA A 353 4.57 21.23 6.72
N PRO A 354 3.62 21.98 6.15
CA PRO A 354 3.39 23.36 6.55
C PRO A 354 2.99 23.42 8.01
N THR A 355 3.44 24.47 8.69
CA THR A 355 2.99 24.77 10.04
C THR A 355 1.51 25.16 10.02
N LYS A 356 0.81 25.02 11.15
CA LYS A 356 -0.58 25.49 11.28
C LYS A 356 -0.78 26.98 11.00
N LYS A 357 0.30 27.78 10.98
CA LYS A 357 0.27 29.19 10.57
C LYS A 357 0.34 29.36 9.05
N GLU A 358 1.10 28.51 8.36
CA GLU A 358 1.24 28.54 6.90
C GLU A 358 0.02 27.92 6.23
N ASP A 359 -0.47 26.81 6.77
CA ASP A 359 -1.68 26.13 6.31
C ASP A 359 -2.41 25.49 7.52
N PRO A 360 -3.46 26.14 8.06
CA PRO A 360 -4.21 25.59 9.19
C PRO A 360 -4.98 24.31 8.83
N ASP A 361 -5.33 24.15 7.54
CA ASP A 361 -6.14 23.07 7.01
C ASP A 361 -5.30 21.86 6.57
N PHE A 362 -3.97 22.02 6.45
CA PHE A 362 -3.07 20.92 6.19
C PHE A 362 -3.24 19.80 7.22
N SER A 363 -3.39 18.60 6.69
CA SER A 363 -3.49 17.37 7.43
C SER A 363 -2.69 16.29 6.70
N PRO A 364 -1.88 15.49 7.40
CA PRO A 364 -1.27 14.30 6.82
C PRO A 364 -2.26 13.27 6.30
N GLU A 365 -3.54 13.39 6.65
CA GLU A 365 -4.60 12.46 6.23
C GLU A 365 -5.41 12.99 5.05
N ASP A 366 -5.07 14.15 4.50
CA ASP A 366 -5.65 14.66 3.27
C ASP A 366 -4.92 13.99 2.09
N ALA A 367 -5.65 13.20 1.29
CA ALA A 367 -5.10 12.39 0.21
C ALA A 367 -4.44 13.19 -0.92
N ARG A 368 -4.50 14.53 -0.87
CA ARG A 368 -3.74 15.41 -1.76
C ARG A 368 -2.24 15.46 -1.42
N TYR A 369 -1.85 14.98 -0.24
CA TYR A 369 -0.48 15.06 0.27
C TYR A 369 0.07 13.68 0.62
N SER A 370 1.20 13.29 0.01
CA SER A 370 1.98 12.14 0.46
C SER A 370 2.89 12.56 1.62
N VAL A 371 2.89 11.84 2.73
CA VAL A 371 3.63 12.22 3.94
C VAL A 371 4.59 11.13 4.39
N ILE A 372 5.80 11.53 4.78
CA ILE A 372 6.72 10.66 5.51
C ILE A 372 6.52 10.91 7.00
N ARG A 373 5.86 9.95 7.66
CA ARG A 373 5.42 10.03 9.06
C ARG A 373 6.47 9.44 9.98
N TRP A 374 6.87 10.20 11.01
CA TRP A 374 7.81 9.73 12.02
C TRP A 374 7.08 9.09 13.19
N LEU A 375 7.18 7.77 13.34
CA LEU A 375 6.40 7.01 14.31
C LEU A 375 7.23 6.65 15.55
N PRO A 376 6.78 6.98 16.79
CA PRO A 376 7.47 6.62 18.02
C PRO A 376 7.23 5.14 18.37
N SER A 377 7.85 4.24 17.62
CA SER A 377 7.70 2.78 17.74
C SER A 377 9.05 2.11 18.01
N THR A 378 9.01 1.02 18.78
CA THR A 378 10.16 0.13 19.00
C THR A 378 10.43 -0.80 17.82
N ILE A 379 9.55 -0.82 16.81
CA ILE A 379 9.75 -1.58 15.58
C ILE A 379 11.00 -1.07 14.86
N GLU A 380 11.87 -2.01 14.54
CA GLU A 380 13.12 -1.78 13.82
C GLU A 380 12.86 -1.97 12.32
N ASN A 381 12.10 -1.08 11.69
CA ASN A 381 11.82 -1.13 10.26
C ASN A 381 11.38 0.24 9.72
N ALA A 382 11.07 0.31 8.42
CA ALA A 382 10.22 1.32 7.81
C ALA A 382 9.25 0.65 6.83
N SER A 383 8.28 1.38 6.28
CA SER A 383 7.37 0.85 5.26
C SER A 383 6.86 1.96 4.35
N GLY A 384 7.01 1.77 3.04
CA GLY A 384 6.48 2.65 1.99
C GLY A 384 5.30 2.04 1.24
N PRO A 385 4.10 1.94 1.86
CA PRO A 385 2.91 1.53 1.14
C PRO A 385 2.53 2.58 0.09
N ASN A 386 1.83 2.13 -0.95
CA ASN A 386 1.16 3.04 -1.89
C ASN A 386 -0.30 2.63 -2.05
N VAL A 387 -1.15 3.64 -2.23
CA VAL A 387 -2.56 3.47 -2.55
C VAL A 387 -2.74 3.77 -4.03
N ASN A 388 -3.32 2.82 -4.77
CA ASN A 388 -3.41 2.89 -6.23
C ASN A 388 -4.83 2.64 -6.75
N ASP A 389 -5.17 3.31 -7.86
CA ASP A 389 -6.39 3.09 -8.62
C ASP A 389 -6.35 1.68 -9.24
N PRO A 390 -7.26 0.77 -8.85
CA PRO A 390 -7.23 -0.61 -9.34
C PRO A 390 -7.59 -0.74 -10.82
N ARG A 391 -8.11 0.32 -11.46
CA ARG A 391 -8.43 0.34 -12.89
C ARG A 391 -7.18 0.54 -13.75
N THR A 392 -6.15 1.20 -13.22
CA THR A 392 -5.01 1.68 -14.02
C THR A 392 -3.63 1.43 -13.40
N GLY A 393 -3.56 1.17 -12.10
CA GLY A 393 -2.31 1.18 -11.33
C GLY A 393 -1.79 2.58 -10.99
N GLU A 394 -2.56 3.65 -11.25
CA GLU A 394 -2.16 5.01 -10.85
C GLU A 394 -2.02 5.10 -9.34
N ILE A 395 -0.82 5.42 -8.85
CA ILE A 395 -0.57 5.73 -7.44
C ILE A 395 -1.20 7.09 -7.13
N LEU A 396 -2.10 7.10 -6.16
CA LEU A 396 -2.91 8.26 -5.77
C LEU A 396 -2.25 9.07 -4.65
N GLU A 397 -1.75 8.36 -3.64
CA GLU A 397 -1.03 8.90 -2.49
C GLU A 397 -0.06 7.85 -1.92
N SER A 398 0.86 8.31 -1.06
CA SER A 398 1.64 7.41 -0.22
C SER A 398 1.95 8.01 1.16
N ASP A 399 1.73 7.19 2.21
CA ASP A 399 2.14 7.45 3.58
C ASP A 399 3.31 6.54 4.00
N ILE A 400 4.54 7.06 3.92
CA ILE A 400 5.72 6.32 4.38
C ILE A 400 5.76 6.34 5.90
N GLN A 401 5.80 5.15 6.49
CA GLN A 401 5.87 4.93 7.94
C GLN A 401 7.33 4.74 8.35
N PHE A 402 7.91 5.76 8.98
CA PHE A 402 9.29 5.74 9.43
C PHE A 402 9.35 5.51 10.94
N TYR A 403 9.59 4.27 11.35
CA TYR A 403 9.62 3.92 12.77
C TYR A 403 10.92 4.37 13.43
N HIS A 404 10.82 5.03 14.60
CA HIS A 404 11.97 5.62 15.29
C HIS A 404 13.13 4.62 15.51
N ASN A 405 12.82 3.36 15.81
CA ASN A 405 13.85 2.37 16.15
C ASN A 405 14.58 1.77 14.93
N VAL A 406 14.25 2.18 13.69
CA VAL A 406 15.06 1.83 12.50
C VAL A 406 16.53 2.25 12.63
N MET A 407 16.80 3.29 13.43
CA MET A 407 18.16 3.71 13.78
C MET A 407 18.94 2.61 14.51
N ASN A 408 18.29 1.78 15.33
CA ASN A 408 18.95 0.67 16.02
C ASN A 408 19.39 -0.41 15.03
N LEU A 409 18.52 -0.73 14.06
CA LEU A 409 18.78 -1.67 12.98
C LEU A 409 19.95 -1.23 12.11
N ASN A 410 19.89 -0.01 11.59
CA ASN A 410 20.95 0.58 10.78
C ASN A 410 22.28 0.64 11.52
N LYS A 411 22.26 1.04 12.80
CA LYS A 411 23.45 1.03 13.66
C LYS A 411 24.04 -0.38 13.75
N ALA A 412 23.22 -1.40 14.00
CA ALA A 412 23.68 -2.78 14.13
C ALA A 412 24.26 -3.29 12.81
N TRP A 413 23.55 -3.14 11.69
CA TRP A 413 24.00 -3.58 10.38
C TRP A 413 25.29 -2.87 9.94
N TYR A 414 25.34 -1.54 9.99
CA TYR A 414 26.54 -0.78 9.59
C TYR A 414 27.73 -1.14 10.45
N PHE A 415 27.52 -1.27 11.77
CA PHE A 415 28.57 -1.67 12.70
C PHE A 415 29.14 -3.05 12.38
N LEU A 416 28.27 -4.04 12.13
CA LEU A 416 28.68 -5.41 11.87
C LEU A 416 29.31 -5.59 10.48
N GLN A 417 28.78 -4.92 9.46
CA GLN A 417 29.19 -5.12 8.07
C GLN A 417 30.45 -4.32 7.71
N VAL A 418 30.53 -3.04 8.11
CA VAL A 418 31.52 -2.11 7.55
C VAL A 418 32.25 -1.20 8.54
N ALA A 419 32.05 -1.33 9.87
CA ALA A 419 32.80 -0.53 10.84
C ALA A 419 34.33 -0.58 10.74
N PRO A 420 34.98 -1.69 10.32
CA PRO A 420 36.42 -1.68 10.11
C PRO A 420 36.90 -0.69 9.04
N LEU A 421 36.01 -0.27 8.13
CA LEU A 421 36.29 0.63 7.02
C LEU A 421 35.97 2.09 7.34
N ASP A 422 35.07 2.36 8.28
CA ASP A 422 34.72 3.72 8.73
C ASP A 422 35.06 3.95 10.21
N LYS A 423 36.03 4.83 10.46
CA LYS A 423 36.45 5.22 11.82
C LYS A 423 35.29 5.77 12.67
N ARG A 424 34.29 6.41 12.06
CA ARG A 424 33.10 6.95 12.76
C ARG A 424 32.26 5.85 13.38
N ALA A 425 32.26 4.65 12.79
CA ALA A 425 31.48 3.51 13.26
C ALA A 425 32.19 2.66 14.32
N GLN A 426 33.47 2.94 14.60
CA GLN A 426 34.26 2.21 15.61
C GLN A 426 34.03 2.71 17.04
N LYS A 427 33.07 3.64 17.24
CA LYS A 427 32.62 4.14 18.53
C LYS A 427 31.11 4.27 18.54
N LEU A 428 30.48 3.89 19.65
CA LEU A 428 29.06 4.13 19.89
C LEU A 428 28.82 5.23 20.94
N PRO A 429 27.71 6.00 20.82
CA PRO A 429 26.77 6.01 19.69
C PRO A 429 27.43 6.50 18.38
N LEU A 430 26.87 6.11 17.24
CA LEU A 430 27.31 6.63 15.94
C LEU A 430 27.11 8.16 15.91
N PRO A 431 28.01 8.92 15.27
CA PRO A 431 27.83 10.35 15.15
C PRO A 431 26.61 10.67 14.25
N ASP A 432 26.02 11.84 14.46
CA ASP A 432 24.76 12.23 13.81
C ASP A 432 24.89 12.31 12.29
N ASP A 433 26.05 12.69 11.75
CA ASP A 433 26.29 12.71 10.30
C ASP A 433 26.19 11.31 9.70
N LEU A 434 26.80 10.31 10.33
CA LEU A 434 26.74 8.92 9.88
C LEU A 434 25.32 8.36 10.03
N MET A 435 24.69 8.52 11.21
CA MET A 435 23.32 8.04 11.40
C MET A 435 22.35 8.70 10.42
N GLY A 436 22.52 9.99 10.15
CA GLY A 436 21.76 10.71 9.14
C GLY A 436 21.91 10.08 7.75
N THR A 437 23.12 9.71 7.31
CA THR A 437 23.33 9.02 6.03
C THR A 437 22.60 7.66 5.98
N LEU A 438 22.53 6.92 7.10
CA LEU A 438 21.79 5.65 7.16
C LEU A 438 20.27 5.88 7.12
N ILE A 439 19.78 6.96 7.72
CA ILE A 439 18.37 7.39 7.61
C ILE A 439 18.05 7.81 6.16
N GLU A 440 18.95 8.54 5.50
CA GLU A 440 18.81 8.94 4.09
C GLU A 440 18.66 7.71 3.19
N TYR A 441 19.48 6.67 3.40
CA TYR A 441 19.40 5.40 2.69
C TYR A 441 18.03 4.73 2.84
N VAL A 442 17.56 4.52 4.07
CA VAL A 442 16.26 3.89 4.31
C VAL A 442 15.13 4.74 3.73
N CYS A 443 15.18 6.06 3.90
CA CYS A 443 14.18 6.96 3.33
C CYS A 443 14.12 6.85 1.81
N ALA A 444 15.27 6.80 1.13
CA ALA A 444 15.32 6.62 -0.32
C ALA A 444 14.79 5.25 -0.74
N HIS A 445 15.06 4.19 0.03
CA HIS A 445 14.55 2.84 -0.24
C HIS A 445 13.03 2.79 -0.15
N GLU A 446 12.44 3.32 0.94
CA GLU A 446 10.99 3.36 1.08
C GLU A 446 10.35 4.22 -0.01
N VAL A 447 10.96 5.34 -0.39
CA VAL A 447 10.48 6.14 -1.54
C VAL A 447 10.45 5.27 -2.81
N GLY A 448 11.43 4.41 -3.05
CA GLY A 448 11.43 3.50 -4.20
C GLY A 448 10.19 2.59 -4.26
N HIS A 449 9.77 2.00 -3.14
CA HIS A 449 8.50 1.23 -3.08
C HIS A 449 7.29 2.06 -3.45
N THR A 450 7.25 3.32 -3.01
CA THR A 450 6.15 4.23 -3.31
C THR A 450 6.19 4.76 -4.74
N LEU A 451 7.30 4.58 -5.47
CA LEU A 451 7.40 4.81 -6.92
C LEU A 451 6.96 3.58 -7.73
N GLY A 452 6.62 2.47 -7.07
CA GLY A 452 6.14 1.25 -7.69
C GLY A 452 7.16 0.12 -7.74
N PHE A 453 8.37 0.29 -7.21
CA PHE A 453 9.42 -0.72 -7.30
C PHE A 453 9.31 -1.83 -6.26
N GLN A 454 9.47 -3.07 -6.70
CA GLN A 454 9.69 -4.23 -5.84
C GLN A 454 11.15 -4.28 -5.38
N HIS A 455 11.44 -5.16 -4.42
CA HIS A 455 12.82 -5.53 -4.15
C HIS A 455 13.40 -6.28 -5.34
N ASN A 456 14.64 -5.96 -5.72
CA ASN A 456 15.39 -6.73 -6.71
C ASN A 456 16.54 -7.47 -6.02
N MET A 457 16.25 -8.67 -5.52
CA MET A 457 17.23 -9.46 -4.76
C MET A 457 18.37 -10.00 -5.62
N LYS A 458 18.19 -10.06 -6.94
CA LYS A 458 19.23 -10.49 -7.88
C LYS A 458 20.35 -9.48 -8.04
N ALA A 459 20.09 -8.19 -7.88
CA ALA A 459 20.93 -7.15 -8.44
C ALA A 459 22.39 -7.22 -7.94
N SER A 460 22.59 -7.42 -6.65
CA SER A 460 23.89 -7.46 -5.98
C SER A 460 24.77 -8.64 -6.43
N SER A 461 24.16 -9.72 -6.94
CA SER A 461 24.86 -10.86 -7.55
C SER A 461 25.45 -10.57 -8.94
N THR A 462 24.97 -9.51 -9.60
CA THR A 462 25.31 -9.25 -11.01
C THR A 462 26.63 -8.49 -11.20
N TYR A 463 27.19 -7.94 -10.13
CA TYR A 463 28.50 -7.28 -10.16
C TYR A 463 29.62 -8.27 -9.84
N PRO A 464 30.76 -8.23 -10.56
CA PRO A 464 31.93 -9.01 -10.16
C PRO A 464 32.47 -8.58 -8.79
N LEU A 465 32.86 -9.54 -7.95
CA LEU A 465 33.37 -9.28 -6.60
C LEU A 465 34.56 -8.31 -6.57
N GLU A 466 35.47 -8.41 -7.53
CA GLU A 466 36.65 -7.54 -7.62
C GLU A 466 36.26 -6.09 -7.89
N LYS A 467 35.16 -5.87 -8.60
CA LYS A 467 34.67 -4.53 -8.95
C LYS A 467 34.02 -3.82 -7.77
N VAL A 468 33.27 -4.55 -6.94
CA VAL A 468 32.67 -3.98 -5.72
C VAL A 468 33.70 -3.68 -4.61
N ARG A 469 34.97 -4.02 -4.84
CA ARG A 469 36.12 -3.63 -4.01
C ARG A 469 37.03 -2.58 -4.66
N ASP A 470 36.73 -2.18 -5.89
CA ASP A 470 37.48 -1.15 -6.61
C ASP A 470 36.89 0.22 -6.33
N ARG A 471 37.70 1.14 -5.80
CA ARG A 471 37.24 2.47 -5.36
C ARG A 471 36.58 3.28 -6.48
N GLU A 472 37.20 3.32 -7.66
CA GLU A 472 36.71 4.12 -8.78
C GLU A 472 35.43 3.52 -9.38
N TRP A 473 35.36 2.18 -9.45
CA TRP A 473 34.16 1.47 -9.85
C TRP A 473 33.00 1.76 -8.90
N VAL A 474 33.19 1.54 -7.59
CA VAL A 474 32.13 1.74 -6.60
C VAL A 474 31.69 3.20 -6.57
N LYS A 475 32.61 4.16 -6.77
CA LYS A 475 32.24 5.58 -6.86
C LYS A 475 31.27 5.88 -8.01
N LYS A 476 31.44 5.20 -9.14
CA LYS A 476 30.66 5.42 -10.36
C LYS A 476 29.38 4.60 -10.39
N MET A 477 29.48 3.33 -10.01
CA MET A 477 28.44 2.31 -10.22
C MET A 477 27.68 1.97 -8.94
N GLY A 478 28.18 2.37 -7.77
CA GLY A 478 27.78 1.78 -6.50
C GLY A 478 28.32 0.36 -6.33
N HIS A 479 28.03 -0.25 -5.18
CA HIS A 479 28.34 -1.67 -4.92
C HIS A 479 27.17 -2.61 -5.25
N THR A 480 25.98 -2.05 -5.51
CA THR A 480 24.79 -2.75 -5.98
C THR A 480 24.14 -1.96 -7.11
N PRO A 481 23.56 -2.61 -8.15
CA PRO A 481 22.91 -1.91 -9.26
C PRO A 481 21.65 -1.14 -8.88
N THR A 482 21.00 -1.50 -7.78
CA THR A 482 19.75 -0.90 -7.30
C THR A 482 19.75 -0.72 -5.79
N LEU A 483 19.18 0.40 -5.36
CA LEU A 483 18.85 0.68 -3.96
C LEU A 483 17.81 -0.29 -3.39
N MET A 484 17.01 -0.94 -4.25
CA MET A 484 15.93 -1.85 -3.87
C MET A 484 16.40 -3.27 -3.56
N ASP A 485 17.71 -3.54 -3.66
CA ASP A 485 18.30 -4.78 -3.18
C ASP A 485 18.49 -4.74 -1.64
N TYR A 486 18.51 -5.91 -1.02
CA TYR A 486 18.91 -6.11 0.37
C TYR A 486 20.43 -6.21 0.58
N SER A 487 21.26 -5.93 -0.41
CA SER A 487 22.68 -5.56 -0.24
C SER A 487 22.78 -4.22 0.48
N ARG A 488 22.74 -4.24 1.81
CA ARG A 488 22.59 -3.03 2.62
C ARG A 488 23.84 -2.18 2.72
N PHE A 489 25.00 -2.79 2.95
CA PHE A 489 26.29 -2.12 2.98
C PHE A 489 27.33 -2.98 2.28
N ASN A 490 28.36 -2.36 1.73
CA ASN A 490 29.43 -3.06 1.01
C ASN A 490 30.33 -3.89 1.96
N TYR A 491 29.80 -4.98 2.48
CA TYR A 491 30.44 -5.80 3.51
C TYR A 491 31.65 -6.59 3.00
N VAL A 492 31.78 -6.74 1.68
CA VAL A 492 32.89 -7.45 1.04
C VAL A 492 34.15 -6.58 0.93
N ALA A 493 34.00 -5.25 0.93
CA ALA A 493 35.12 -4.32 0.96
C ALA A 493 35.98 -4.50 2.21
N GLN A 494 37.28 -4.32 2.06
CA GLN A 494 38.29 -4.44 3.11
C GLN A 494 38.98 -3.08 3.35
N PRO A 495 39.60 -2.86 4.53
CA PRO A 495 40.29 -1.59 4.81
C PRO A 495 41.35 -1.20 3.76
N GLU A 496 42.06 -2.18 3.19
CA GLU A 496 43.06 -1.98 2.14
C GLU A 496 42.47 -1.50 0.80
N ASP A 497 41.16 -1.67 0.57
CA ASP A 497 40.48 -1.25 -0.65
C ASP A 497 40.27 0.28 -0.69
N ASN A 498 40.37 0.97 0.45
CA ASN A 498 40.25 2.42 0.58
C ASN A 498 38.98 3.03 -0.05
N ILE A 499 37.85 2.30 0.02
CA ILE A 499 36.53 2.80 -0.38
C ILE A 499 36.14 3.98 0.50
N ASP A 500 35.59 5.04 -0.11
CA ASP A 500 35.06 6.18 0.65
C ASP A 500 33.88 5.71 1.52
N PRO A 501 33.82 6.05 2.82
CA PRO A 501 32.72 5.67 3.68
C PRO A 501 31.32 6.01 3.16
N ALA A 502 31.18 7.07 2.35
CA ALA A 502 29.91 7.43 1.72
C ALA A 502 29.46 6.41 0.66
N ASP A 503 30.41 5.75 -0.01
CA ASP A 503 30.13 4.78 -1.08
C ASP A 503 29.99 3.33 -0.55
N LEU A 504 30.18 3.14 0.76
CA LEU A 504 29.81 1.90 1.48
C LEU A 504 28.30 1.75 1.64
N VAL A 505 27.55 2.85 1.51
CA VAL A 505 26.09 2.91 1.61
C VAL A 505 25.48 2.91 0.20
N PRO A 506 24.41 2.15 -0.08
CA PRO A 506 23.81 2.08 -1.41
C PRO A 506 23.21 3.43 -1.82
N GLY A 507 23.19 3.66 -3.12
CA GLY A 507 22.53 4.80 -3.72
C GLY A 507 21.68 4.39 -4.92
N ILE A 508 21.11 5.38 -5.59
CA ILE A 508 20.44 5.18 -6.88
C ILE A 508 21.48 4.69 -7.88
N GLY A 509 21.31 3.45 -8.32
CA GLY A 509 22.21 2.77 -9.23
C GLY A 509 21.66 2.69 -10.67
N PRO A 510 22.42 2.07 -11.59
CA PRO A 510 22.03 1.97 -12.99
C PRO A 510 20.71 1.22 -13.22
N TYR A 511 20.37 0.24 -12.39
CA TYR A 511 19.07 -0.45 -12.49
C TYR A 511 17.93 0.50 -12.11
N ASP A 512 18.09 1.31 -11.05
CA ASP A 512 17.06 2.28 -10.63
C ASP A 512 16.78 3.31 -11.72
N GLU A 513 17.83 3.85 -12.34
CA GLU A 513 17.72 4.79 -13.46
C GLU A 513 17.01 4.15 -14.66
N TRP A 514 17.40 2.94 -15.03
CA TRP A 514 16.83 2.21 -16.16
C TRP A 514 15.38 1.79 -15.90
N ALA A 515 15.05 1.27 -14.72
CA ALA A 515 13.70 0.85 -14.37
C ALA A 515 12.75 2.06 -14.25
N THR A 516 13.25 3.20 -13.75
CA THR A 516 12.50 4.46 -13.75
C THR A 516 12.24 4.94 -15.18
N MET A 517 13.25 4.89 -16.05
CA MET A 517 13.07 5.16 -17.48
C MET A 517 12.03 4.24 -18.10
N TRP A 518 12.13 2.93 -17.87
CA TRP A 518 11.22 1.95 -18.42
C TRP A 518 9.77 2.15 -17.97
N GLY A 519 9.52 2.55 -16.73
CA GLY A 519 8.15 2.72 -16.20
C GLY A 519 7.56 4.11 -16.36
N TYR A 520 8.38 5.16 -16.44
CA TYR A 520 7.91 6.55 -16.44
C TYR A 520 8.14 7.30 -17.75
N LYS A 521 9.09 6.88 -18.61
CA LYS A 521 9.34 7.59 -19.87
C LYS A 521 8.10 7.54 -20.77
N PRO A 522 7.58 8.70 -21.23
CA PRO A 522 6.51 8.74 -22.20
C PRO A 522 6.93 8.08 -23.51
N ILE A 523 6.05 7.28 -24.10
CA ILE A 523 6.23 6.70 -25.44
C ILE A 523 5.38 7.54 -26.41
N PRO A 524 6.00 8.35 -27.29
CA PRO A 524 5.25 9.22 -28.18
C PRO A 524 4.26 8.45 -29.05
N ASN A 525 3.08 9.03 -29.27
CA ASN A 525 2.00 8.51 -30.12
C ASN A 525 1.27 7.25 -29.63
N ALA A 526 1.73 6.58 -28.56
CA ALA A 526 0.98 5.48 -27.96
C ALA A 526 -0.28 6.03 -27.26
N LYS A 527 -1.44 5.51 -27.66
CA LYS A 527 -2.77 5.85 -27.12
C LYS A 527 -3.39 4.70 -26.33
N THR A 528 -2.81 3.51 -26.45
CA THR A 528 -3.24 2.32 -25.72
C THR A 528 -2.03 1.63 -25.06
N PRO A 529 -2.23 0.83 -24.00
CA PRO A 529 -1.13 0.10 -23.38
C PRO A 529 -0.47 -0.91 -24.35
N ASP A 530 -1.25 -1.46 -25.27
CA ASP A 530 -0.78 -2.43 -26.27
C ASP A 530 0.16 -1.76 -27.30
N GLU A 531 -0.07 -0.49 -27.64
CA GLU A 531 0.82 0.29 -28.51
C GLU A 531 2.19 0.59 -27.88
N GLU A 532 2.31 0.56 -26.54
CA GLU A 532 3.61 0.72 -25.87
C GLU A 532 4.50 -0.54 -25.99
N LEU A 533 3.90 -1.73 -26.18
CA LEU A 533 4.58 -3.03 -26.05
C LEU A 533 5.85 -3.18 -26.88
N PRO A 534 5.90 -2.81 -28.19
CA PRO A 534 7.11 -2.99 -28.98
C PRO A 534 8.29 -2.21 -28.40
N THR A 535 8.03 -0.99 -27.92
CA THR A 535 9.05 -0.12 -27.32
C THR A 535 9.48 -0.65 -25.96
N LEU A 536 8.52 -1.00 -25.10
CA LEU A 536 8.79 -1.54 -23.76
C LEU A 536 9.59 -2.84 -23.82
N ASN A 537 9.24 -3.74 -24.75
CA ASN A 537 9.98 -4.97 -24.97
C ASN A 537 11.41 -4.68 -25.46
N SER A 538 11.58 -3.74 -26.40
CA SER A 538 12.92 -3.35 -26.87
C SER A 538 13.79 -2.79 -25.75
N TRP A 539 13.23 -2.00 -24.83
CA TRP A 539 13.97 -1.50 -23.67
C TRP A 539 14.30 -2.62 -22.68
N ALA A 540 13.35 -3.51 -22.41
CA ALA A 540 13.54 -4.65 -21.54
C ALA A 540 14.67 -5.59 -22.02
N LEU A 541 14.84 -5.79 -23.33
CA LEU A 541 15.91 -6.63 -23.90
C LEU A 541 17.34 -6.09 -23.65
N GLU A 542 17.50 -4.87 -23.14
CA GLU A 542 18.82 -4.34 -22.77
C GLU A 542 19.53 -5.22 -21.71
N GLN A 543 18.77 -5.87 -20.83
CA GLN A 543 19.28 -6.77 -19.79
C GLN A 543 20.00 -8.02 -20.32
N ASP A 544 19.78 -8.39 -21.58
CA ASP A 544 20.47 -9.51 -22.22
C ASP A 544 21.96 -9.20 -22.39
N LYS A 545 22.26 -7.93 -22.68
CA LYS A 545 23.62 -7.41 -22.87
C LYS A 545 24.21 -6.83 -21.58
N THR A 546 23.35 -6.39 -20.66
CA THR A 546 23.74 -5.68 -19.45
C THR A 546 23.23 -6.45 -18.22
N PRO A 547 24.02 -7.37 -17.64
CA PRO A 547 23.56 -8.27 -16.59
C PRO A 547 22.99 -7.58 -15.36
N TRP A 548 23.50 -6.39 -15.01
CA TRP A 548 23.04 -5.60 -13.87
C TRP A 548 21.72 -4.85 -14.09
N LEU A 549 21.07 -5.05 -15.24
CA LEU A 549 19.68 -4.62 -15.49
C LEU A 549 18.66 -5.75 -15.28
N ARG A 550 19.10 -6.93 -14.81
CA ARG A 550 18.22 -8.08 -14.59
C ARG A 550 17.45 -7.96 -13.29
N PHE A 551 16.27 -8.57 -13.27
CA PHE A 551 15.36 -8.61 -12.13
C PHE A 551 15.09 -10.05 -11.68
N SER A 552 14.83 -10.23 -10.37
CA SER A 552 14.34 -11.48 -9.80
C SER A 552 12.85 -11.66 -10.02
N THR A 553 12.41 -12.77 -10.61
CA THR A 553 10.97 -13.05 -10.68
C THR A 553 10.50 -13.79 -9.43
N ASP A 554 9.40 -13.35 -8.82
CA ASP A 554 8.82 -13.89 -7.57
C ASP A 554 8.58 -15.42 -7.56
N GLY A 555 8.63 -16.09 -8.72
CA GLY A 555 8.46 -17.54 -8.88
C GLY A 555 9.76 -18.37 -8.74
N SER A 556 10.92 -17.74 -8.65
CA SER A 556 12.19 -18.45 -8.50
C SER A 556 12.30 -19.21 -7.17
N ALA A 557 11.66 -18.74 -6.10
CA ALA A 557 11.62 -19.36 -4.77
C ALA A 557 12.99 -19.82 -4.23
N GLY A 558 14.06 -19.05 -4.51
CA GLY A 558 15.43 -19.38 -4.11
C GLY A 558 16.14 -20.42 -4.98
N SER A 559 15.58 -20.75 -6.14
CA SER A 559 16.24 -21.60 -7.15
C SER A 559 17.41 -20.90 -7.85
N ASP A 560 17.45 -19.57 -7.81
CA ASP A 560 18.58 -18.76 -8.26
C ASP A 560 19.39 -18.29 -7.04
N PRO A 561 20.62 -18.79 -6.84
CA PRO A 561 21.47 -18.40 -5.72
C PRO A 561 21.76 -16.90 -5.65
N GLY A 562 21.74 -16.21 -6.80
CA GLY A 562 21.99 -14.78 -6.87
C GLY A 562 20.88 -13.92 -6.28
N GLU A 563 19.75 -14.52 -5.91
CA GLU A 563 18.60 -13.83 -5.30
C GLU A 563 18.55 -13.97 -3.78
N LEU A 564 19.56 -14.61 -3.19
CA LEU A 564 19.72 -14.62 -1.75
C LEU A 564 20.03 -13.21 -1.26
N THR A 565 19.42 -12.83 -0.14
CA THR A 565 19.69 -11.54 0.48
C THR A 565 21.18 -11.41 0.81
N GLU A 566 21.77 -10.25 0.53
CA GLU A 566 23.20 -9.97 0.77
C GLU A 566 24.17 -10.80 -0.11
N ALA A 567 23.73 -11.29 -1.29
CA ALA A 567 24.58 -11.96 -2.29
C ALA A 567 25.48 -10.98 -3.07
N VAL A 568 26.30 -10.20 -2.36
CA VAL A 568 27.16 -9.16 -2.94
C VAL A 568 28.35 -9.77 -3.68
N GLY A 569 28.47 -9.48 -4.98
CA GLY A 569 29.65 -9.84 -5.76
C GLY A 569 29.65 -11.29 -6.29
N ASP A 570 28.48 -11.91 -6.40
CA ASP A 570 28.23 -13.36 -6.43
C ASP A 570 28.65 -14.15 -7.70
N ALA A 571 29.81 -13.84 -8.29
CA ALA A 571 30.50 -14.91 -9.03
C ALA A 571 31.05 -16.00 -8.07
N ASP A 572 31.17 -15.70 -6.77
CA ASP A 572 31.72 -16.58 -5.72
C ASP A 572 31.22 -16.21 -4.30
N ALA A 573 30.03 -16.70 -3.91
CA ALA A 573 29.45 -16.50 -2.58
C ALA A 573 30.37 -16.91 -1.41
N VAL A 574 31.24 -17.92 -1.60
CA VAL A 574 32.17 -18.39 -0.55
C VAL A 574 33.24 -17.34 -0.31
N LYS A 575 33.80 -16.76 -1.38
CA LYS A 575 34.78 -15.67 -1.29
C LYS A 575 34.16 -14.40 -0.70
N ALA A 576 32.96 -14.02 -1.14
CA ALA A 576 32.22 -12.89 -0.56
C ALA A 576 31.99 -13.08 0.95
N SER A 577 31.49 -14.25 1.36
CA SER A 577 31.28 -14.61 2.77
C SER A 577 32.58 -14.60 3.57
N THR A 578 33.69 -15.06 2.98
CA THR A 578 35.01 -15.05 3.62
C THR A 578 35.45 -13.61 3.94
N LEU A 579 35.24 -12.67 3.02
CA LEU A 579 35.54 -11.25 3.21
C LEU A 579 34.67 -10.60 4.28
N GLY A 580 33.36 -10.93 4.30
CA GLY A 580 32.47 -10.49 5.38
C GLY A 580 32.89 -11.01 6.75
N LEU A 581 33.27 -12.29 6.85
CA LEU A 581 33.79 -12.89 8.07
C LEU A 581 35.10 -12.23 8.54
N MET A 582 35.96 -11.78 7.62
CA MET A 582 37.15 -11.00 7.99
C MET A 582 36.79 -9.68 8.66
N ASN A 583 35.79 -8.96 8.16
CA ASN A 583 35.27 -7.75 8.79
C ASN A 583 34.67 -8.05 10.18
N LEU A 584 33.86 -9.09 10.30
CA LEU A 584 33.30 -9.52 11.59
C LEU A 584 34.38 -9.88 12.62
N LYS A 585 35.46 -10.56 12.21
CA LYS A 585 36.62 -10.84 13.10
C LYS A 585 37.27 -9.55 13.61
N ARG A 586 37.40 -8.53 12.76
CA ARG A 586 37.93 -7.21 13.17
C ARG A 586 36.98 -6.52 14.16
N VAL A 587 35.67 -6.53 13.87
CA VAL A 587 34.63 -5.99 14.77
C VAL A 587 34.66 -6.67 16.13
N ALA A 588 34.72 -8.01 16.18
CA ALA A 588 34.78 -8.77 17.41
C ALA A 588 36.03 -8.42 18.25
N LYS A 589 37.20 -8.28 17.61
CA LYS A 589 38.43 -7.85 18.29
C LYS A 589 38.30 -6.45 18.89
N THR A 590 37.68 -5.52 18.18
CA THR A 590 37.44 -4.14 18.67
C THR A 590 36.41 -4.10 19.81
N ALA A 591 35.37 -4.92 19.74
CA ALA A 591 34.35 -5.02 20.78
C ALA A 591 34.92 -5.62 22.08
N CYS A 592 35.76 -6.66 21.99
CA CYS A 592 36.36 -7.34 23.13
C CYS A 592 37.53 -6.59 23.79
N SER A 593 38.18 -5.65 23.09
CA SER A 593 39.38 -4.93 23.58
C SER A 593 39.09 -3.76 24.55
N GLY A 594 37.87 -3.66 25.11
CA GLY A 594 37.58 -2.81 26.25
C GLY A 594 37.13 -1.37 25.95
N ASN A 595 37.19 -0.91 24.70
CA ASN A 595 36.70 0.43 24.31
C ASN A 595 35.16 0.56 24.33
N TYR A 596 34.43 -0.56 24.31
CA TYR A 596 32.96 -0.58 24.32
C TYR A 596 32.35 -0.82 25.71
N ASN A 597 33.11 -1.30 26.69
CA ASN A 597 32.59 -1.82 27.96
C ASN A 597 32.51 -0.79 29.12
N ARG A 598 32.78 0.50 28.89
CA ARG A 598 32.92 1.49 29.99
C ARG A 598 31.69 2.36 30.32
N LYS A 599 30.49 2.09 29.79
CA LYS A 599 29.27 2.88 30.13
C LYS A 599 28.00 2.09 30.43
N ARG A 600 28.08 0.81 30.79
CA ARG A 600 26.90 0.06 31.30
C ARG A 600 26.58 0.30 32.78
N ASN A 601 27.39 1.07 33.51
CA ASN A 601 27.20 1.35 34.95
C ASN A 601 26.74 2.78 35.28
N ALA A 602 26.24 3.56 34.31
CA ALA A 602 25.66 4.87 34.60
C ALA A 602 24.31 4.98 33.89
N ILE A 603 23.26 4.76 34.68
CA ILE A 603 21.80 4.87 34.44
C ILE A 603 21.15 3.51 34.77
N ARG A 604 20.86 3.37 36.07
CA ARG A 604 19.77 2.55 36.58
C ARG A 604 18.48 3.31 36.40
#